data_AF-A0AAP9HDN8-F1
#
_entry.id   AF-A0AAP9HDN8-F1
#
_cell.length_a   1.000
_cell.length_b   1.000
_cell.length_c   1.000
_cell.angle_alpha   90.00
_cell.angle_beta   90.00
_cell.angle_gamma   90.00
#
_symmetry.space_group_name_H-M   'P 1'
#
loop_
_entity.id
_entity.type
_entity.pdbx_description
1 polymer ?
#
loop_
_entity_poly.entity_id
_entity_poly.type
_entity_poly.pdbx_seq_one_letter_code
_entity_poly.pdbx_strand_id
1 'polypeptide(L)' 'MKINKVQAYRQTLRLKQRQMADMLGISVVMYSKKERKKTAFTDYEKVKLLNYFKQYFPKETIDSLFF' A
#
# COMPACT_ATOMS: atom_id res chain seq x y z
N MET A 1 -2.35 -5.71 17.27
CA MET A 1 -1.50 -5.44 16.09
C MET A 1 -1.99 -4.16 15.40
N LYS A 2 -1.15 -3.12 15.25
CA LYS A 2 -1.51 -1.88 14.52
C LYS A 2 -1.71 -2.24 13.04
N ILE A 3 -2.95 -2.15 12.54
CA ILE A 3 -3.32 -2.41 11.15
C ILE A 3 -2.47 -1.54 10.21
N ASN A 4 -2.01 -2.09 9.10
CA ASN A 4 -1.32 -1.34 8.05
C ASN A 4 -2.36 -0.49 7.29
N LYS A 5 -2.18 0.84 7.23
CA LYS A 5 -3.14 1.73 6.55
C LYS A 5 -3.25 1.45 5.05
N VAL A 6 -2.17 1.05 4.40
CA VAL A 6 -2.19 0.57 3.00
C VAL A 6 -3.13 -0.63 2.85
N GLN A 7 -3.08 -1.58 3.78
CA GLN A 7 -3.97 -2.75 3.77
C GLN A 7 -5.42 -2.34 4.02
N ALA A 8 -5.67 -1.42 4.96
CA ALA A 8 -7.00 -0.90 5.23
C ALA A 8 -7.57 -0.23 3.97
N TYR A 9 -6.80 0.64 3.33
CA TYR A 9 -7.23 1.36 2.11
C TYR A 9 -7.49 0.41 0.95
N ARG A 10 -6.61 -0.56 0.74
CA ARG A 10 -6.82 -1.61 -0.26
C ARG A 10 -8.15 -2.34 -0.02
N GLN A 11 -8.44 -2.72 1.23
CA GLN A 11 -9.68 -3.42 1.58
C GLN A 11 -10.92 -2.53 1.42
N THR A 12 -10.86 -1.27 1.84
CA THR A 12 -11.92 -0.27 1.66
C THR A 12 -12.27 -0.10 0.18
N LEU A 13 -11.26 -0.06 -0.69
CA LEU A 13 -11.41 0.04 -2.14
C LEU A 13 -11.71 -1.32 -2.82
N ARG A 14 -11.87 -2.40 -2.06
CA ARG A 14 -12.12 -3.77 -2.55
C ARG A 14 -11.08 -4.28 -3.56
N LEU A 15 -9.84 -3.82 -3.43
CA LEU A 15 -8.73 -4.18 -4.30
C LEU A 15 -8.09 -5.50 -3.85
N LYS A 16 -7.76 -6.36 -4.82
CA LYS A 16 -7.02 -7.59 -4.58
C LYS A 16 -5.53 -7.29 -4.38
N GLN A 17 -4.84 -8.12 -3.60
CA GLN A 17 -3.38 -8.02 -3.42
C GLN A 17 -2.63 -8.12 -4.76
N ARG A 18 -3.13 -8.93 -5.70
CA ARG A 18 -2.57 -9.04 -7.06
C ARG A 18 -2.58 -7.70 -7.81
N GLN A 19 -3.70 -6.96 -7.79
CA GLN A 19 -3.80 -5.67 -8.49
C GLN A 19 -2.77 -4.66 -7.96
N MET A 20 -2.57 -4.63 -6.64
CA MET A 20 -1.57 -3.75 -6.03
C MET A 20 -0.14 -4.20 -6.36
N ALA A 21 0.11 -5.51 -6.40
CA ALA A 21 1.40 -6.07 -6.78
C ALA A 21 1.74 -5.74 -8.25
N ASP A 22 0.77 -5.88 -9.15
CA ASP A 22 0.91 -5.54 -10.57
C ASP A 22 1.20 -4.04 -10.76
N MET A 23 0.49 -3.16 -10.05
CA MET A 23 0.73 -1.70 -10.07
C MET A 23 2.14 -1.31 -9.58
N LEU A 24 2.65 -2.06 -8.60
CA LEU A 24 3.99 -1.87 -8.05
C LEU A 24 5.09 -2.58 -8.85
N GLY A 25 4.74 -3.47 -9.78
CA GLY A 25 5.70 -4.28 -10.54
C GLY A 25 6.42 -5.33 -9.68
N ILE A 26 5.76 -5.87 -8.65
CA ILE A 26 6.32 -6.87 -7.73
C ILE A 26 5.45 -8.12 -7.68
N SER A 27 5.97 -9.22 -7.14
CA SER A 27 5.17 -10.42 -6.93
C SER A 27 4.10 -10.23 -5.86
N VAL A 28 2.96 -10.93 -6.01
CA VAL A 28 1.88 -10.91 -5.00
C VAL A 28 2.36 -11.38 -3.61
N VAL A 29 3.33 -12.30 -3.58
CA VAL A 29 3.95 -12.78 -2.33
C VAL A 29 4.73 -11.67 -1.64
N MET A 30 5.52 -10.89 -2.41
CA MET A 30 6.25 -9.74 -1.90
C MET A 30 5.29 -8.67 -1.37
N TYR A 31 4.25 -8.32 -2.12
CA TYR A 31 3.22 -7.39 -1.67
C TYR A 31 2.55 -7.86 -0.37
N SER A 32 2.16 -9.14 -0.29
CA SER A 32 1.57 -9.74 0.90
C SER A 32 2.48 -9.65 2.12
N LYS A 33 3.80 -9.88 1.95
CA LYS A 33 4.79 -9.71 3.03
C LYS A 33 4.87 -8.25 3.50
N LYS A 34 4.78 -7.28 2.57
CA LYS A 34 4.77 -5.84 2.88
C LYS A 34 3.53 -5.42 3.66
N GLU A 35 2.33 -5.87 3.28
CA GLU A 35 1.11 -5.60 4.06
C GLU A 35 1.21 -6.14 5.49
N ARG A 36 1.76 -7.35 5.64
CA ARG A 36 2.02 -8.00 6.93
C ARG A 36 3.23 -7.43 7.69
N LYS A 37 3.84 -6.34 7.20
CA LYS A 37 5.01 -5.66 7.79
C LYS A 37 6.23 -6.59 7.97
N LYS A 38 6.32 -7.68 7.21
CA LYS A 38 7.48 -8.58 7.20
C LYS A 38 8.64 -8.02 6.38
N THR A 39 8.33 -7.12 5.45
CA THR A 39 9.28 -6.40 4.61
C THR A 39 8.76 -4.97 4.44
N ALA A 40 9.63 -3.96 4.48
CA ALA A 40 9.23 -2.57 4.27
C ALA A 40 8.86 -2.30 2.80
N PHE A 41 8.04 -1.29 2.57
CA PHE A 41 7.91 -0.67 1.25
C PHE A 41 9.16 0.19 0.98
N THR A 42 9.68 0.13 -0.24
CA THR A 42 10.74 1.03 -0.72
C THR A 42 10.16 2.42 -0.92
N ASP A 43 11.00 3.45 -0.98
CA ASP A 43 10.50 4.82 -1.13
C ASP A 43 9.78 5.02 -2.47
N TYR A 44 10.24 4.35 -3.53
CA TYR A 44 9.54 4.32 -4.82
C TYR A 44 8.13 3.72 -4.71
N GLU A 45 7.98 2.59 -4.01
CA GLU A 45 6.67 1.97 -3.80
C GLU A 45 5.78 2.86 -2.92
N LYS A 46 6.34 3.52 -1.89
CA LYS A 46 5.59 4.44 -1.03
C LYS A 46 5.02 5.62 -1.82
N VAL A 47 5.82 6.23 -2.69
CA VAL A 47 5.39 7.34 -3.55
C VAL A 47 4.29 6.87 -4.52
N LYS A 48 4.46 5.71 -5.16
CA LYS A 48 3.41 5.13 -6.02
C LYS A 48 2.10 4.89 -5.28
N LEU A 49 2.16 4.25 -4.11
CA LEU A 49 0.99 3.99 -3.28
C LEU A 49 0.30 5.28 -2.85
N LEU A 50 1.06 6.28 -2.42
CA LEU A 50 0.52 7.58 -2.05
C LEU A 50 -0.21 8.23 -3.24
N ASN A 51 0.43 8.28 -4.41
CA ASN A 51 -0.16 8.88 -5.60
C ASN A 51 -1.44 8.16 -6.03
N TYR A 52 -1.48 6.82 -5.90
CA TYR A 52 -2.67 6.04 -6.15
C TYR A 52 -3.79 6.36 -5.14
N PHE A 53 -3.50 6.31 -3.84
CA PHE A 53 -4.53 6.53 -2.82
C PHE A 53 -5.02 7.97 -2.73
N LYS A 54 -4.20 8.96 -3.10
CA LYS A 54 -4.62 10.38 -3.16
C LYS A 54 -5.79 10.64 -4.10
N GLN A 55 -6.02 9.77 -5.08
CA GLN A 55 -7.20 9.85 -5.95
C GLN A 55 -8.51 9.64 -5.18
N TYR A 56 -8.46 8.92 -4.07
CA TYR A 56 -9.61 8.61 -3.20
C TYR A 56 -9.55 9.36 -1.86
N PHE A 57 -8.34 9.63 -1.36
CA PHE A 57 -8.07 10.27 -0.07
C PHE A 57 -7.12 11.46 -0.27
N PRO A 58 -7.60 12.63 -0.73
CA PRO A 58 -6.74 13.73 -1.17
C PRO A 58 -5.80 14.31 -0.10
N LYS A 59 -6.15 14.17 1.18
CA LYS A 59 -5.37 14.67 2.33
C LYS A 59 -4.29 13.69 2.81
N GLU A 60 -4.13 12.55 2.14
CA GLU A 60 -3.15 11.54 2.55
C GLU A 60 -1.70 12.01 2.33
N THR A 61 -0.79 11.59 3.21
CA THR A 61 0.65 11.89 3.16
C THR A 61 1.48 10.62 3.34
N ILE A 62 2.78 10.67 3.06
CA ILE A 62 3.68 9.52 3.32
C ILE A 62 3.67 9.19 4.82
N ASP A 63 3.78 10.21 5.67
CA ASP A 63 3.83 10.04 7.12
C ASP A 63 2.56 9.36 7.62
N SER A 64 1.40 9.92 7.29
CA SER A 64 0.11 9.36 7.72
C SER A 64 -0.20 7.97 7.14
N LEU A 65 0.43 7.58 6.03
CA LEU A 65 0.21 6.29 5.38
C LEU A 65 1.13 5.19 5.89
N PHE A 66 2.36 5.54 6.29
CA PHE A 66 3.42 4.56 6.60
C PHE A 66 3.97 4.63 8.02
N PHE A 67 3.78 5.71 8.78
CA PHE A 67 4.34 5.93 10.12
C PHE A 67 3.23 6.16 11.17
#